data_AF-A0A2V3ZW72-F1
#
_entry.id   AF-A0A2V3ZW72-F1
#
_cell.length_a   1.000
_cell.length_b   1.000
_cell.length_c   1.000
_cell.angle_alpha   90.00
_cell.angle_beta   90.00
_cell.angle_gamma   90.00
#
_symmetry.space_group_name_H-M   'P 1'
#
loop_
_entity.id
_entity.type
_entity.pdbx_description
1 polymer ?
#
loop_
_entity_poly.entity_id
_entity_poly.type
_entity_poly.pdbx_seq_one_letter_code
_entity_poly.pdbx_strand_id
1 'polypeptide(L)'
;MSLKESLQKKLETQTEYWSKQIEKLQADAEEKKAKAEDEQAEAEIQKDFSQRIQELEDNVNEARKKMSEVRDSGEEHLKDLKERIEGWLPGSKK
;
A
#
# COMPACT_ATOMS: atom_id res chain seq x y z
N MET A 1 5.74 24.41 -2.60
CA MET A 1 5.05 23.22 -3.13
C MET A 1 3.56 23.49 -3.10
N SER A 2 2.86 23.13 -4.17
CA SER A 2 1.40 23.16 -4.20
C SER A 2 0.79 22.03 -3.36
N LEU A 3 -0.50 22.12 -3.04
CA LEU A 3 -1.24 21.05 -2.39
C LEU A 3 -1.18 19.75 -3.23
N LYS A 4 -1.27 19.89 -4.56
CA LYS A 4 -1.19 18.80 -5.52
C LYS A 4 0.13 18.04 -5.42
N GLU A 5 1.25 18.76 -5.51
CA GLU A 5 2.59 18.17 -5.37
C GLU A 5 2.78 17.48 -4.03
N SER A 6 2.24 18.08 -2.96
CA SER A 6 2.34 17.52 -1.60
C SER A 6 1.57 16.20 -1.47
N LEU A 7 0.36 16.14 -2.05
CA LEU A 7 -0.46 14.92 -2.07
C LEU A 7 0.16 13.82 -2.93
N GLN A 8 0.68 14.16 -4.11
CA GLN A 8 1.39 13.23 -4.98
C GLN A 8 2.58 12.61 -4.24
N LYS A 9 3.45 13.45 -3.66
CA LYS A 9 4.61 12.99 -2.90
C LYS A 9 4.24 12.09 -1.72
N LYS A 10 3.14 12.41 -1.00
CA LYS A 10 2.66 11.59 0.12
C LYS A 10 2.20 10.22 -0.35
N LEU A 11 1.41 10.16 -1.44
CA LEU A 11 0.94 8.92 -2.04
C LEU A 11 2.11 8.10 -2.60
N GLU A 12 3.08 8.72 -3.28
CA GLU A 12 4.29 8.07 -3.77
C GLU A 12 5.10 7.45 -2.63
N THR A 13 5.36 8.22 -1.56
CA THR A 13 6.10 7.73 -0.38
C THR A 13 5.40 6.53 0.26
N GLN A 14 4.07 6.59 0.39
CA GLN A 14 3.32 5.47 0.97
C GLN A 14 3.29 4.25 0.03
N THR A 15 3.17 4.48 -1.27
CA THR A 15 3.23 3.42 -2.28
C THR A 15 4.58 2.72 -2.26
N GLU A 16 5.68 3.47 -2.22
CA GLU A 16 7.03 2.90 -2.09
C GLU A 16 7.20 2.10 -0.79
N TYR A 17 6.63 2.60 0.30
CA TYR A 17 6.66 1.87 1.57
C TYR A 17 5.93 0.53 1.46
N TRP A 18 4.71 0.50 0.92
CA TRP A 18 3.96 -0.74 0.75
C TRP A 18 4.64 -1.70 -0.22
N SER A 19 5.21 -1.21 -1.33
CA SER A 19 6.00 -2.04 -2.25
C SER A 19 7.18 -2.72 -1.55
N LYS A 20 7.92 -1.99 -0.71
CA LYS A 20 9.01 -2.58 0.09
C LYS A 20 8.50 -3.60 1.12
N GLN A 21 7.32 -3.38 1.71
CA GLN A 21 6.71 -4.36 2.60
C GLN A 21 6.28 -5.62 1.85
N ILE A 22 5.77 -5.51 0.62
CA ILE A 22 5.44 -6.65 -0.24
C ILE A 22 6.70 -7.47 -0.52
N GLU A 23 7.78 -6.83 -0.98
CA GLU A 23 9.06 -7.51 -1.26
C GLU A 23 9.59 -8.24 -0.02
N LYS A 24 9.53 -7.60 1.15
CA LYS A 24 9.92 -8.22 2.41
C LYS A 24 9.04 -9.41 2.76
N LEU A 25 7.71 -9.27 2.66
CA LEU A 25 6.78 -10.36 2.96
C LEU A 25 6.99 -11.54 2.01
N GLN A 26 7.28 -11.30 0.74
CA GLN A 26 7.61 -12.35 -0.21
C GLN A 26 8.89 -13.10 0.20
N ALA A 27 9.96 -12.37 0.56
CA ALA A 27 11.19 -12.99 1.05
C ALA A 27 10.98 -13.79 2.35
N ASP A 28 10.26 -13.22 3.32
CA ASP A 28 9.93 -13.86 4.59
C ASP A 28 9.04 -15.11 4.38
N ALA A 29 8.13 -15.08 3.40
CA ALA A 29 7.28 -16.23 3.04
C ALA A 29 8.13 -17.39 2.51
N GLU A 30 9.02 -17.11 1.55
CA GLU A 30 9.89 -18.13 0.96
C GLU A 30 10.84 -18.73 2.00
N GLU A 31 11.41 -17.91 2.89
CA GLU A 31 12.25 -18.39 3.99
C GLU A 31 11.46 -19.31 4.93
N LYS A 32 10.22 -18.95 5.29
CA LYS A 32 9.40 -19.75 6.20
C LYS A 32 8.91 -21.04 5.56
N LYS A 33 8.52 -21.01 4.29
CA LYS A 33 8.15 -22.22 3.54
C LYS A 33 9.30 -23.20 3.46
N ALA A 34 10.52 -22.71 3.19
CA ALA A 34 11.72 -23.56 3.15
C ALA A 34 12.05 -24.23 4.50
N LYS A 35 11.56 -23.67 5.62
CA LYS A 35 11.73 -24.22 6.98
C LYS A 35 10.50 -25.00 7.46
N ALA A 36 9.42 -25.06 6.68
CA ALA A 36 8.21 -25.77 7.07
C ALA A 36 8.49 -27.28 7.14
N GLU A 37 7.99 -27.93 8.19
CA GLU A 37 8.23 -29.35 8.44
C GLU A 37 7.29 -30.26 7.63
N ASP A 38 6.13 -29.74 7.23
CA ASP A 38 5.11 -30.46 6.47
C ASP A 38 4.29 -29.53 5.54
N GLU A 39 3.51 -30.16 4.66
CA GLU A 39 2.67 -29.48 3.66
C GLU A 39 1.56 -28.62 4.28
N GLN A 40 1.08 -28.97 5.49
CA GLN A 40 0.04 -28.19 6.17
C GLN A 40 0.62 -26.86 6.68
N ALA A 41 1.80 -26.90 7.30
CA ALA A 41 2.53 -25.72 7.73
C ALA A 41 2.86 -24.81 6.54
N GLU A 42 3.29 -25.38 5.40
CA GLU A 42 3.54 -24.62 4.18
C GLU A 42 2.27 -23.92 3.67
N ALA A 43 1.13 -24.63 3.63
CA ALA A 43 -0.14 -24.08 3.17
C ALA A 43 -0.65 -22.95 4.07
N GLU A 44 -0.50 -23.07 5.39
CA GLU A 44 -0.86 -22.00 6.34
C GLU A 44 0.04 -20.77 6.17
N ILE A 45 1.35 -20.96 6.03
CA ILE A 45 2.29 -19.88 5.72
C ILE A 45 1.88 -19.20 4.41
N GLN A 46 1.68 -19.98 3.33
CA GLN A 46 1.29 -19.42 2.04
C GLN A 46 0.02 -18.58 2.15
N LYS A 47 -1.01 -19.09 2.85
CA LYS A 47 -2.28 -18.38 3.01
C LYS A 47 -2.13 -17.06 3.75
N ASP A 48 -1.47 -17.06 4.91
CA ASP A 48 -1.26 -15.84 5.72
C ASP A 48 -0.48 -14.77 4.94
N PHE A 49 0.61 -15.17 4.27
CA PHE A 49 1.41 -14.24 3.49
C PHE A 49 0.69 -13.74 2.24
N SER A 50 -0.01 -14.61 1.51
CA SER A 50 -0.79 -14.19 0.35
C SER A 50 -1.88 -13.18 0.72
N GLN A 51 -2.57 -13.37 1.84
CA GLN A 51 -3.57 -12.41 2.31
C GLN A 51 -2.94 -11.03 2.60
N ARG A 52 -1.83 -11.00 3.33
CA ARG A 52 -1.14 -9.74 3.66
C ARG A 52 -0.56 -9.03 2.44
N ILE A 53 0.02 -9.80 1.51
CA ILE A 53 0.55 -9.25 0.25
C ILE A 53 -0.61 -8.65 -0.56
N GLN A 54 -1.72 -9.36 -0.69
CA GLN A 54 -2.88 -8.89 -1.44
C GLN A 54 -3.45 -7.58 -0.86
N GLU A 55 -3.55 -7.47 0.47
CA GLU A 55 -3.98 -6.23 1.13
C GLU A 55 -3.06 -5.03 0.80
N LEU A 56 -1.74 -5.26 0.74
CA LEU A 56 -0.78 -4.22 0.37
C LEU A 56 -0.83 -3.88 -1.13
N GLU A 57 -1.02 -4.88 -1.99
CA GLU A 57 -1.19 -4.68 -3.43
C GLU A 57 -2.47 -3.87 -3.73
N ASP A 58 -3.57 -4.15 -3.03
CA ASP A 58 -4.80 -3.38 -3.11
C ASP A 58 -4.57 -1.92 -2.68
N ASN A 59 -3.80 -1.70 -1.61
CA ASN A 59 -3.42 -0.36 -1.18
C ASN A 59 -2.56 0.38 -2.22
N VAL A 60 -1.59 -0.30 -2.86
CA VAL A 60 -0.77 0.26 -3.94
C VAL A 60 -1.65 0.63 -5.14
N ASN A 61 -2.57 -0.25 -5.55
CA ASN A 61 -3.48 -0.02 -6.66
C ASN A 61 -4.40 1.17 -6.37
N GLU A 62 -4.93 1.26 -5.16
CA GLU A 62 -5.77 2.38 -4.74
C GLU A 62 -4.99 3.70 -4.66
N ALA A 63 -3.74 3.69 -4.18
CA ALA A 63 -2.88 4.88 -4.22
C ALA A 63 -2.64 5.34 -5.65
N ARG A 64 -2.40 4.42 -6.60
CA ARG A 64 -2.23 4.76 -8.02
C ARG A 64 -3.46 5.44 -8.60
N LYS A 65 -4.67 4.96 -8.27
CA LYS A 65 -5.92 5.62 -8.67
C LYS A 65 -6.02 7.03 -8.07
N LYS A 66 -5.78 7.17 -6.77
CA LYS A 66 -5.82 8.47 -6.08
C LYS A 66 -4.75 9.44 -6.61
N MET A 67 -3.57 8.96 -7.00
CA MET A 67 -2.54 9.78 -7.64
C MET A 67 -3.01 10.31 -9.00
N SER A 68 -3.70 9.49 -9.80
CA SER A 68 -4.32 9.96 -11.04
C SER A 68 -5.40 11.00 -10.76
N GLU A 69 -6.29 10.75 -9.79
CA GLU A 69 -7.32 11.73 -9.40
C GLU A 69 -6.69 13.07 -8.99
N VAL A 70 -5.64 13.06 -8.16
CA VAL A 70 -4.92 14.28 -7.76
C VAL A 70 -4.27 14.97 -8.96
N ARG A 71 -3.68 14.20 -9.89
CA ARG A 71 -3.06 14.74 -11.11
C ARG A 71 -4.09 15.40 -12.02
N ASP A 72 -5.29 14.86 -12.11
CA ASP A 72 -6.30 15.30 -13.07
C ASP A 72 -7.25 16.35 -12.45
N SER A 73 -7.19 16.54 -11.12
CA SER A 73 -8.03 17.51 -10.40
C SER A 73 -7.54 18.96 -10.47
N GLY A 74 -8.51 19.87 -10.53
CA GLY A 74 -8.34 21.31 -10.33
C GLY A 74 -8.27 21.70 -8.85
N GLU A 75 -7.87 22.94 -8.58
CA GLU A 75 -7.57 23.43 -7.22
C GLU A 75 -8.76 23.36 -6.25
N GLU A 76 -9.98 23.55 -6.74
CA GLU A 76 -11.21 23.50 -5.94
C GLU A 76 -11.45 22.10 -5.35
N HIS A 77 -11.26 21.05 -6.16
CA HIS A 77 -11.51 19.65 -5.75
C HIS A 77 -10.34 19.03 -4.98
N LEU A 78 -9.16 19.65 -4.97
CA LEU A 78 -8.00 19.12 -4.26
C LEU A 78 -8.19 19.11 -2.74
N LYS A 79 -9.00 19.99 -2.17
CA LYS A 79 -9.27 20.03 -0.73
C LYS A 79 -10.05 18.80 -0.27
N ASP A 80 -11.12 18.46 -0.98
CA ASP A 80 -11.93 17.27 -0.66
C ASP A 80 -11.12 15.98 -0.88
N LEU A 81 -10.32 15.95 -1.95
CA LEU A 81 -9.41 14.83 -2.20
C LEU A 81 -8.36 14.67 -1.11
N LYS A 82 -7.82 15.77 -0.59
CA LYS A 82 -6.88 15.75 0.54
C LYS A 82 -7.50 15.04 1.74
N GLU A 83 -8.72 15.40 2.13
CA GLU A 83 -9.38 14.80 3.28
C GLU A 83 -9.65 13.31 3.07
N ARG A 84 -10.08 12.91 1.86
CA ARG A 84 -10.28 11.49 1.52
C ARG A 84 -8.98 10.69 1.54
N ILE A 85 -7.90 11.25 0.99
CA ILE A 85 -6.57 10.63 0.98
C ILE A 85 -6.02 10.52 2.40
N GLU A 86 -6.14 11.58 3.20
CA GLU A 86 -5.71 11.57 4.60
C GLU A 86 -6.53 10.56 5.40
N GLY A 87 -7.86 10.55 5.30
CA GLY A 87 -8.69 9.59 6.02
C GLY A 87 -8.39 8.12 5.68
N TRP A 88 -7.92 7.86 4.45
CA TRP A 88 -7.54 6.53 3.99
C TRP A 88 -6.11 6.12 4.36
N LEU A 89 -5.14 7.05 4.29
CA LEU A 89 -3.74 6.73 4.53
C LEU A 89 -3.49 6.36 6.01
N PRO A 90 -2.77 5.25 6.28
CA PRO A 90 -2.36 4.89 7.63
C PRO A 90 -1.42 5.97 8.19
N GLY A 91 -1.73 6.49 9.39
CA GLY A 91 -0.93 7.53 10.06
C GLY A 91 -1.41 8.98 9.88
N SER A 92 -2.53 9.22 9.20
CA SER A 92 -3.11 10.58 9.08
C SER A 92 -3.96 11.03 10.27
N LYS A 93 -4.35 10.11 11.15
CA LYS A 93 -4.95 10.44 12.44
C LYS A 93 -3.81 10.76 13.41
N LYS A 94 -3.50 12.04 13.58
CA LYS A 94 -2.77 12.56 14.74
C LYS A 94 -3.76 13.23 15.68
#